data_AF-D2RE69-F1
#
_entry.id   AF-D2RE69-F1
#
_cell.length_a   1.000
_cell.length_b   1.000
_cell.length_c   1.000
_cell.angle_alpha   90.00
_cell.angle_beta   90.00
_cell.angle_gamma   90.00
#
_symmetry.space_group_name_H-M   'P 1'
#
loop_
_entity.id
_entity.type
_entity.pdbx_description
1 polymer ?
#
loop_
_entity_poly.entity_id
_entity_poly.type
_entity_poly.pdbx_seq_one_letter_code
_entity_poly.pdbx_strand_id
1 'polypeptide(L)'
;MISNPEEVMIRAVRNATRRANPALEKILEIHLKMQANAGFELAYRDPKRFKELVNRLFGEYSGRLLEMLIVDEVKKLLEVEEDIDILEKAVEILRLL
;
A
#
# COMPACT_ATOMS: atom_id res chain seq x y z
N MET A 1 -13.20 -8.16 13.83
CA MET A 1 -13.63 -8.76 12.54
C MET A 1 -13.31 -7.77 11.44
N ILE A 2 -12.34 -8.11 10.59
CA ILE A 2 -12.06 -7.33 9.39
C ILE A 2 -13.21 -7.56 8.42
N SER A 3 -14.02 -6.54 8.18
CA SER A 3 -15.22 -6.66 7.34
C SER A 3 -14.92 -6.45 5.85
N ASN A 4 -13.75 -5.92 5.51
CA ASN A 4 -13.32 -5.72 4.12
C ASN A 4 -11.78 -5.69 4.02
N PRO A 5 -11.13 -6.72 3.45
CA PRO A 5 -9.68 -6.75 3.26
C PRO A 5 -9.14 -5.62 2.37
N GLU A 6 -9.90 -5.15 1.38
CA GLU A 6 -9.51 -4.01 0.55
C GLU A 6 -9.41 -2.72 1.39
N GLU A 7 -10.34 -2.52 2.32
CA GLU A 7 -10.33 -1.35 3.21
C GLU A 7 -9.13 -1.39 4.17
N VAL A 8 -8.70 -2.58 4.61
CA VAL A 8 -7.47 -2.73 5.41
C VAL A 8 -6.26 -2.27 4.62
N MET A 9 -6.14 -2.66 3.36
CA MET A 9 -5.05 -2.20 2.49
C MET A 9 -5.10 -0.68 2.27
N ILE A 10 -6.27 -0.11 1.96
CA ILE A 10 -6.44 1.34 1.78
C ILE A 10 -5.99 2.09 3.05
N ARG A 11 -6.40 1.61 4.22
CA ARG A 11 -5.98 2.19 5.52
C ARG A 11 -4.49 2.06 5.75
N ALA A 12 -3.88 0.92 5.43
CA ALA A 12 -2.44 0.72 5.55
C ALA A 12 -1.66 1.71 4.67
N VAL A 13 -2.06 1.90 3.40
CA VAL A 13 -1.43 2.87 2.50
C VAL A 13 -1.58 4.30 3.03
N ARG A 14 -2.76 4.69 3.52
CA ARG A 14 -2.97 6.01 4.14
C ARG A 14 -2.10 6.23 5.37
N ASN A 15 -2.03 5.25 6.26
CA ASN A 15 -1.20 5.34 7.46
C ASN A 15 0.28 5.45 7.10
N ALA A 16 0.76 4.60 6.19
CA ALA A 16 2.16 4.58 5.75
C ALA A 16 2.56 5.90 5.10
N THR A 17 1.73 6.42 4.18
CA THR A 17 2.00 7.68 3.49
C THR A 17 1.99 8.87 4.45
N ARG A 18 0.98 8.98 5.34
CA ARG A 18 0.93 10.04 6.36
C ARG A 18 2.10 10.00 7.33
N ARG A 19 2.49 8.81 7.77
CA ARG A 19 3.64 8.58 8.67
C ARG A 19 4.95 8.98 8.00
N ALA A 20 5.10 8.74 6.71
CA ALA A 20 6.27 9.15 5.95
C ALA A 20 6.31 10.67 5.77
N ASN A 21 5.23 11.27 5.26
CA ASN A 21 5.05 12.72 5.13
C ASN A 21 3.56 13.01 4.80
N PRO A 22 2.85 13.89 5.53
CA PRO A 22 1.45 14.22 5.25
C PRO A 22 1.16 14.66 3.81
N ALA A 23 2.10 15.31 3.11
CA ALA A 23 1.94 15.69 1.72
C ALA A 23 2.00 14.49 0.75
N LEU A 24 2.67 13.39 1.15
CA LEU A 24 2.89 12.21 0.30
C LEU A 24 1.59 11.52 -0.08
N GLU A 25 0.64 11.44 0.85
CA GLU A 25 -0.68 10.84 0.61
C GLU A 25 -1.34 11.54 -0.59
N LYS A 26 -1.38 12.88 -0.56
CA LYS A 26 -2.06 13.65 -1.60
C LYS A 26 -1.35 13.56 -2.95
N ILE A 27 -0.02 13.60 -2.93
CA ILE A 27 0.80 13.48 -4.14
C ILE A 27 0.58 12.11 -4.80
N LEU A 28 0.59 11.03 -4.01
CA LEU A 28 0.38 9.68 -4.52
C LEU A 28 -1.06 9.48 -5.03
N GLU A 29 -2.08 9.98 -4.32
CA GLU A 29 -3.47 9.93 -4.80
C GLU A 29 -3.63 10.59 -6.18
N ILE A 30 -3.07 11.80 -6.35
CA ILE A 30 -3.12 12.53 -7.62
C ILE A 30 -2.42 11.73 -8.72
N HIS A 31 -1.24 11.19 -8.43
CA HIS A 31 -0.48 10.41 -9.40
C HIS A 31 -1.23 9.16 -9.86
N LEU A 32 -1.79 8.37 -8.93
CA LEU A 32 -2.58 7.17 -9.24
C LEU A 32 -3.83 7.53 -10.06
N LYS A 33 -4.49 8.64 -9.71
CA LYS A 33 -5.66 9.12 -10.46
C LYS A 33 -5.29 9.49 -11.90
N MET A 34 -4.16 10.17 -12.11
CA MET A 34 -3.71 10.57 -13.45
C MET A 34 -3.22 9.39 -14.29
N GLN A 35 -2.53 8.41 -13.70
CA GLN A 35 -1.85 7.34 -14.43
C GLN A 35 -2.69 6.07 -14.61
N ALA A 36 -3.68 5.84 -13.75
CA ALA A 36 -4.48 4.61 -13.75
C ALA A 36 -5.98 4.84 -13.50
N ASN A 37 -6.42 6.10 -13.34
CA ASN A 37 -7.79 6.43 -12.94
C ASN A 37 -8.24 5.70 -11.65
N ALA A 38 -7.31 5.43 -10.74
CA ALA A 38 -7.50 4.66 -9.51
C ALA A 38 -7.01 5.44 -8.28
N GLY A 39 -7.45 5.03 -7.09
CA GLY A 39 -6.92 5.44 -5.79
C GLY A 39 -6.06 4.35 -5.13
N PHE A 40 -5.97 4.38 -3.81
CA PHE A 40 -5.18 3.42 -3.03
C PHE A 40 -5.72 1.99 -3.07
N GLU A 41 -6.98 1.79 -3.46
CA GLU A 41 -7.53 0.46 -3.73
C GLU A 41 -6.72 -0.32 -4.78
N LEU A 42 -5.95 0.38 -5.64
CA LEU A 42 -5.04 -0.26 -6.59
C LEU A 42 -3.98 -1.14 -5.89
N ALA A 43 -3.52 -0.76 -4.69
CA ALA A 43 -2.56 -1.55 -3.92
C ALA A 43 -3.09 -2.95 -3.57
N TYR A 44 -4.41 -3.11 -3.46
CA TYR A 44 -5.07 -4.40 -3.22
C TYR A 44 -5.45 -5.13 -4.52
N ARG A 45 -5.98 -4.39 -5.49
CA ARG A 45 -6.49 -4.96 -6.75
C ARG A 45 -5.37 -5.41 -7.68
N ASP A 46 -4.30 -4.61 -7.78
CA ASP A 46 -3.13 -4.87 -8.61
C ASP A 46 -1.84 -4.32 -7.93
N PRO A 47 -1.30 -5.06 -6.93
CA PRO A 47 -0.14 -4.62 -6.15
C PRO A 47 1.11 -4.39 -7.01
N LYS A 48 1.26 -5.15 -8.11
CA LYS A 48 2.39 -4.98 -9.05
C LYS A 48 2.29 -3.65 -9.78
N ARG A 49 1.11 -3.32 -10.31
CA ARG A 49 0.89 -2.03 -10.97
C ARG A 49 1.01 -0.86 -10.02
N PHE A 50 0.50 -1.00 -8.79
CA PHE A 50 0.69 0.02 -7.76
C PHE A 50 2.18 0.29 -7.50
N LYS A 51 3.00 -0.76 -7.30
CA LYS A 51 4.46 -0.64 -7.11
C LYS A 51 5.14 0.01 -8.30
N GLU A 52 4.76 -0.35 -9.52
CA GLU A 52 5.30 0.25 -10.73
C GLU A 52 5.07 1.78 -10.76
N LEU A 53 3.86 2.23 -10.44
CA LEU A 53 3.51 3.66 -10.40
C LEU A 53 4.24 4.40 -9.26
N VAL A 54 4.32 3.78 -8.08
CA VAL A 54 5.09 4.32 -6.96
C VAL A 54 6.57 4.48 -7.34
N ASN A 55 7.17 3.48 -7.98
CA ASN A 55 8.56 3.52 -8.43
C ASN A 55 8.78 4.59 -9.52
N ARG A 56 7.83 4.80 -10.42
CA ARG A 56 7.90 5.89 -11.41
C ARG A 56 7.86 7.27 -10.78
N LEU A 57 7.13 7.42 -9.67
CA LEU A 57 6.98 8.70 -8.99
C LEU A 57 8.16 9.04 -8.08
N PHE A 58 8.67 8.07 -7.32
CA PHE A 58 9.67 8.31 -6.27
C PHE A 58 11.04 7.64 -6.52
N GLY A 59 11.16 6.83 -7.58
CA GLY A 59 12.30 5.96 -7.84
C GLY A 59 12.19 4.61 -7.10
N GLU A 60 12.92 3.60 -7.57
CA GLU A 60 12.85 2.23 -7.03
C GLU A 60 13.22 2.13 -5.55
N TYR A 61 14.26 2.85 -5.12
CA TYR A 61 14.71 2.83 -3.72
C TYR A 61 13.63 3.39 -2.78
N SER A 62 13.12 4.58 -3.06
CA SER A 62 12.07 5.21 -2.27
C SER A 62 10.76 4.42 -2.34
N GLY A 63 10.44 3.85 -3.50
CA GLY A 63 9.28 3.00 -3.66
C GLY A 63 9.36 1.72 -2.83
N ARG A 64 10.54 1.10 -2.74
CA ARG A 64 10.78 -0.04 -1.85
C ARG A 64 10.62 0.34 -0.38
N LEU A 65 11.09 1.51 0.05
CA LEU A 65 10.88 2.00 1.42
C LEU A 65 9.40 2.22 1.72
N LEU A 66 8.64 2.81 0.79
CA LEU A 66 7.20 2.99 0.96
C LEU A 66 6.47 1.65 1.00
N GLU A 67 6.86 0.68 0.16
CA GLU A 67 6.32 -0.68 0.21
C GLU A 67 6.53 -1.31 1.60
N MET A 68 7.72 -1.21 2.16
CA MET A 68 8.01 -1.73 3.51
C MET A 68 7.15 -1.06 4.59
N LEU A 69 6.91 0.26 4.49
CA LEU A 69 6.01 0.96 5.41
C LEU A 69 4.56 0.49 5.28
N ILE A 70 4.08 0.26 4.06
CA ILE A 70 2.73 -0.27 3.83
C ILE A 70 2.59 -1.66 4.45
N VAL A 71 3.57 -2.53 4.23
CA VAL A 71 3.58 -3.89 4.80
C VAL A 71 3.61 -3.85 6.33
N ASP A 72 4.42 -2.98 6.94
CA ASP A 72 4.45 -2.76 8.39
C ASP A 72 3.08 -2.33 8.95
N GLU A 73 2.37 -1.45 8.25
CA GLU A 73 1.02 -1.05 8.63
C GLU A 73 -0.02 -2.16 8.47
N VAL A 74 0.11 -3.02 7.45
CA VAL A 74 -0.74 -4.23 7.33
C VAL A 74 -0.51 -5.16 8.52
N LYS A 75 0.74 -5.47 8.87
CA LYS A 75 1.06 -6.34 10.02
C LYS A 75 0.42 -5.82 11.32
N LYS A 76 0.53 -4.50 11.57
CA LYS A 76 -0.08 -3.86 12.75
C LYS A 76 -1.60 -3.96 12.76
N LEU A 77 -2.25 -3.74 11.61
CA LEU A 77 -3.71 -3.79 11.52
C LEU A 77 -4.26 -5.22 11.66
N LEU A 78 -3.46 -6.22 11.31
CA LEU A 78 -3.82 -7.63 11.42
C LEU A 78 -3.36 -8.29 12.74
N GLU A 79 -2.54 -7.59 13.54
CA GLU A 79 -1.90 -8.14 14.75
C GLU A 79 -1.11 -9.44 14.46
N VAL A 80 -0.45 -9.51 13.29
CA VAL A 80 0.33 -10.67 12.85
C VAL A 80 1.83 -10.39 12.88
N GLU A 81 2.60 -11.37 13.34
CA GLU A 81 4.08 -11.36 13.31
C GLU A 81 4.65 -12.06 12.07
N GLU A 82 3.80 -12.40 11.08
CA GLU A 82 4.23 -13.10 9.88
C GLU A 82 5.35 -12.38 9.12
N ASP A 83 6.19 -13.17 8.44
CA ASP A 83 7.29 -12.69 7.62
C ASP A 83 6.80 -12.18 6.25
N ILE A 84 6.00 -11.11 6.30
CA ILE A 84 5.55 -10.35 5.14
C ILE A 84 6.62 -9.31 4.82
N ASP A 85 7.18 -9.37 3.62
CA ASP A 85 8.31 -8.53 3.17
C ASP A 85 8.03 -7.80 1.84
N ILE A 86 6.92 -8.12 1.19
CA ILE A 86 6.48 -7.52 -0.09
C ILE A 86 4.97 -7.29 -0.09
N LEU A 87 4.52 -6.31 -0.87
CA LEU A 87 3.11 -5.92 -0.96
C LEU A 87 2.22 -7.06 -1.47
N GLU A 88 2.72 -7.83 -2.43
CA GLU A 88 1.98 -8.94 -3.04
C GLU A 88 1.59 -10.00 -2.00
N LYS A 89 2.53 -10.38 -1.12
CA LYS A 89 2.25 -11.31 0.00
C LYS A 89 1.24 -10.72 0.98
N ALA A 90 1.33 -9.42 1.27
CA ALA A 90 0.35 -8.75 2.13
C ALA A 90 -1.07 -8.84 1.54
N VAL A 91 -1.20 -8.66 0.22
CA VAL A 91 -2.48 -8.83 -0.48
C VAL A 91 -2.97 -10.27 -0.45
N GLU A 92 -2.09 -11.24 -0.65
CA GLU A 92 -2.42 -12.67 -0.57
C GLU A 92 -3.01 -13.03 0.80
N ILE A 93 -2.37 -12.60 1.89
CA ILE A 93 -2.85 -12.83 3.26
C ILE A 93 -4.21 -12.17 3.48
N LEU A 94 -4.36 -10.91 3.07
CA LEU A 94 -5.63 -10.20 3.19
C LEU A 94 -6.78 -10.91 2.44
N ARG A 95 -6.51 -11.58 1.32
CA ARG A 95 -7.51 -12.35 0.57
C ARG A 95 -7.94 -13.67 1.24
N LEU A 96 -7.18 -14.14 2.22
CA LEU A 96 -7.49 -15.36 2.97
C LEU A 96 -8.35 -15.09 4.22
N LEU A 97 -8.52 -13.82 4.60
CA LEU A 97 -9.34 -13.35 5.73
C LEU A 97 -10.79 -13.10 5.31
#